data_AF-A0A150HKS4-F1
#
_entry.id   AF-A0A150HKS4-F1
#
_cell.length_a   1.000
_cell.length_b   1.000
_cell.length_c   1.000
_cell.angle_alpha   90.00
_cell.angle_beta   90.00
_cell.angle_gamma   90.00
#
_symmetry.space_group_name_H-M   'P 1'
#
loop_
_entity.id
_entity.type
_entity.pdbx_description
1 polymer ?
#
loop_
_entity_poly.entity_id
_entity_poly.type
_entity_poly.pdbx_seq_one_letter_code
_entity_poly.pdbx_strand_id
1 'polypeptide(L)'
;MGTITQRKLVDGSIRYRAEIRINRKDLPIYKESKTFGSKKVAAIWLAKREAEIEENPEILFGQEDVIDLTLSNAISKYLAEVGAEYGRTKTYSLKLIQKFPIARNVITKIKSTHIAEHVALRKKGIEDLGLTPVASSTLQHELLHIRGVLSHATVMWDIDIDLNAFDKATAQLRKTRQISSSQKRVILAK
;
A
#
# COMPACT_ATOMS: atom_id res chain seq x y z
N MET A 1 -19.80 -8.72 -19.55
CA MET A 1 -19.32 -10.11 -19.72
C MET A 1 -17.99 -10.06 -20.46
N GLY A 2 -16.97 -10.69 -19.91
CA GLY A 2 -15.65 -10.73 -20.52
C GLY A 2 -15.59 -11.69 -21.71
N THR A 3 -14.71 -11.39 -22.66
CA THR A 3 -14.48 -12.18 -23.87
C THR A 3 -13.00 -12.50 -24.02
N ILE A 4 -12.68 -13.67 -24.57
CA ILE A 4 -11.30 -14.07 -24.89
C ILE A 4 -11.20 -14.20 -26.40
N THR A 5 -10.37 -13.37 -27.03
CA THR A 5 -10.09 -13.42 -28.46
C THR A 5 -8.70 -13.98 -28.73
N GLN A 6 -8.58 -14.83 -29.74
CA GLN A 6 -7.32 -15.42 -30.15
C GLN A 6 -6.74 -14.66 -31.34
N ARG A 7 -5.45 -14.31 -31.30
CA ARG A 7 -4.74 -13.71 -32.43
C ARG A 7 -3.48 -14.52 -32.72
N LYS A 8 -3.31 -14.92 -33.99
CA LYS A 8 -2.04 -15.45 -34.52
C LYS A 8 -1.12 -14.29 -34.89
N LEU A 9 0.12 -14.34 -34.43
CA LEU A 9 1.18 -13.40 -34.79
C LEU A 9 1.84 -13.80 -36.11
N VAL A 10 2.59 -12.86 -36.70
CA VAL A 10 3.33 -13.09 -37.96
C VAL A 10 4.39 -14.18 -37.79
N ASP A 11 4.92 -14.36 -36.57
CA ASP A 11 5.88 -15.42 -36.22
C ASP A 11 5.24 -16.82 -36.00
N GLY A 12 3.91 -16.94 -36.13
CA GLY A 12 3.17 -18.20 -35.91
C GLY A 12 2.73 -18.46 -34.47
N SER A 13 3.19 -17.69 -33.49
CA SER A 13 2.78 -17.82 -32.08
C SER A 13 1.34 -17.31 -31.85
N ILE A 14 0.68 -17.89 -30.85
CA ILE A 14 -0.72 -17.60 -30.51
C ILE A 14 -0.76 -16.73 -29.25
N ARG A 15 -1.44 -15.59 -29.32
CA ARG A 15 -1.76 -14.74 -28.17
C ARG A 15 -3.27 -14.78 -27.89
N TYR A 16 -3.62 -14.81 -26.62
CA TYR A 16 -5.00 -14.72 -26.14
C TYR A 16 -5.22 -13.36 -25.49
N ARG A 17 -6.17 -12.58 -25.99
CA ARG A 17 -6.59 -11.31 -25.39
C ARG A 17 -7.87 -11.52 -24.61
N ALA A 18 -7.80 -11.36 -23.29
CA ALA A 18 -8.96 -11.23 -22.42
C ALA A 18 -9.42 -9.78 -22.43
N GLU A 19 -10.73 -9.54 -22.54
CA GLU A 19 -11.34 -8.21 -22.58
C GLU A 19 -12.60 -8.19 -21.72
N ILE A 20 -12.72 -7.21 -20.82
CA ILE A 20 -13.89 -6.98 -19.98
C ILE A 20 -14.59 -5.72 -20.50
N ARG A 21 -15.89 -5.85 -20.81
CA ARG A 21 -16.75 -4.73 -21.20
C ARG A 21 -17.97 -4.70 -20.28
N ILE A 22 -18.17 -3.58 -19.61
CA ILE A 22 -19.32 -3.32 -18.75
C ILE A 22 -19.96 -2.01 -19.21
N ASN A 23 -21.21 -2.12 -19.65
CA ASN A 23 -22.03 -0.99 -20.08
C ASN A 23 -23.42 -1.19 -19.45
N ARG A 24 -23.64 -0.58 -18.27
CA ARG A 24 -24.92 -0.60 -17.54
C ARG A 24 -25.45 0.83 -17.49
N LYS A 25 -26.78 1.00 -17.53
CA LYS A 25 -27.44 2.31 -17.65
C LYS A 25 -27.05 3.33 -16.56
N ASP A 26 -26.57 2.87 -15.41
CA ASP A 26 -26.25 3.71 -14.25
C ASP A 26 -24.74 3.71 -13.91
N LEU A 27 -23.89 3.10 -14.73
CA LEU A 27 -22.44 2.97 -14.49
C LEU A 27 -21.63 3.51 -15.68
N PRO A 28 -20.43 4.07 -15.44
CA PRO A 28 -19.55 4.51 -16.53
C PRO A 28 -19.19 3.36 -17.46
N ILE A 29 -18.92 3.69 -18.73
CA ILE A 29 -18.47 2.70 -19.72
C ILE A 29 -17.07 2.23 -19.32
N TYR A 30 -16.96 0.97 -18.91
CA TYR A 30 -15.70 0.37 -18.47
C TYR A 30 -15.20 -0.65 -19.49
N LYS A 31 -13.91 -0.55 -19.84
CA LYS A 31 -13.25 -1.41 -20.81
C LYS A 31 -11.80 -1.70 -20.38
N GLU A 32 -11.52 -2.94 -19.99
CA GLU A 32 -10.17 -3.41 -19.69
C GLU A 32 -9.78 -4.55 -20.63
N SER A 33 -8.53 -4.60 -21.07
CA SER A 33 -8.05 -5.75 -21.86
C SER A 33 -6.60 -6.11 -21.56
N LYS A 34 -6.31 -7.41 -21.48
CA LYS A 34 -4.96 -7.93 -21.22
C LYS A 34 -4.65 -9.12 -22.11
N THR A 35 -3.39 -9.23 -22.54
CA THR A 35 -2.95 -10.30 -23.45
C THR A 35 -2.04 -11.30 -22.76
N PHE A 36 -2.21 -12.58 -23.08
CA PHE A 36 -1.50 -13.70 -22.47
C PHE A 36 -1.04 -14.71 -23.53
N GLY A 37 -0.01 -15.49 -23.20
CA GLY A 37 0.47 -16.58 -24.06
C GLY A 37 -0.38 -17.86 -23.99
N SER A 38 -1.25 -18.00 -22.98
CA SER A 38 -2.07 -19.20 -22.79
C SER A 38 -3.53 -18.86 -22.49
N LYS A 39 -4.46 -19.62 -23.10
CA LYS A 39 -5.90 -19.48 -22.91
C LYS A 39 -6.31 -19.69 -21.45
N LYS A 40 -5.67 -20.64 -20.76
CA LYS A 40 -5.96 -20.95 -19.36
C LYS A 40 -5.63 -19.78 -18.44
N VAL A 41 -4.48 -19.12 -18.66
CA VAL A 41 -4.07 -17.94 -17.90
C VAL A 41 -5.02 -16.76 -18.17
N ALA A 42 -5.42 -16.57 -19.44
CA ALA A 42 -6.40 -15.54 -19.81
C ALA A 42 -7.75 -15.74 -19.11
N ALA A 43 -8.24 -16.97 -19.03
CA ALA A 43 -9.50 -17.30 -18.35
C ALA A 43 -9.42 -17.07 -16.84
N ILE A 44 -8.33 -17.48 -16.18
CA ILE A 44 -8.11 -17.25 -14.74
C ILE A 44 -8.07 -15.75 -14.44
N TRP A 45 -7.34 -14.97 -15.25
CA TRP A 45 -7.27 -13.52 -15.08
C TRP A 45 -8.65 -12.89 -15.24
N LEU A 46 -9.41 -13.29 -16.25
CA LEU A 46 -10.74 -12.75 -16.52
C LEU A 46 -11.72 -13.04 -15.38
N ALA A 47 -11.76 -14.29 -14.89
CA ALA A 47 -12.62 -14.66 -13.76
C ALA A 47 -12.24 -13.93 -12.46
N LYS A 48 -10.93 -13.80 -12.18
CA LYS A 48 -10.45 -13.07 -11.01
C LYS A 48 -10.83 -11.58 -11.10
N ARG A 49 -10.66 -10.97 -12.27
CA ARG A 49 -10.94 -9.55 -12.48
C ARG A 49 -12.44 -9.24 -12.45
N GLU A 50 -13.28 -10.12 -13.01
CA GLU A 50 -14.74 -9.99 -12.88
C GLU A 50 -15.18 -10.09 -11.40
N ALA A 51 -14.61 -11.01 -10.62
CA ALA A 51 -14.90 -11.11 -9.19
C ALA A 51 -14.45 -9.88 -8.40
N GLU A 52 -13.29 -9.30 -8.73
CA GLU A 52 -12.81 -8.05 -8.11
C GLU A 52 -13.75 -6.85 -8.40
N ILE A 53 -14.28 -6.75 -9.62
CA ILE A 53 -15.25 -5.72 -10.02
C ILE A 53 -16.61 -5.93 -9.34
N GLU A 54 -17.01 -7.18 -9.12
CA GLU A 54 -18.25 -7.51 -8.40
C GLU A 54 -18.13 -7.20 -6.90
N GLU A 55 -16.98 -7.51 -6.29
CA GLU A 55 -16.69 -7.17 -4.89
C GLU A 55 -16.52 -5.65 -4.69
N ASN A 56 -15.95 -4.95 -5.68
CA ASN A 56 -15.67 -3.52 -5.60
C ASN A 56 -16.19 -2.77 -6.85
N PRO A 57 -17.48 -2.36 -6.86
CA PRO A 57 -18.08 -1.63 -7.97
C PRO A 57 -17.38 -0.30 -8.29
N GLU A 58 -16.63 0.26 -7.34
CA GLU A 58 -15.89 1.52 -7.45
C GLU A 58 -14.83 1.51 -8.56
N ILE A 59 -14.34 0.32 -8.96
CA ILE A 59 -13.45 0.12 -10.12
C ILE A 59 -14.04 0.75 -11.39
N LEU A 60 -15.37 0.67 -11.54
CA LEU A 60 -16.08 1.16 -12.73
C LEU A 60 -16.05 2.69 -12.85
N PHE A 61 -15.76 3.41 -11.76
CA PHE A 61 -15.70 4.86 -11.70
C PHE A 61 -14.29 5.41 -11.95
N GLY A 62 -13.33 4.57 -12.33
CA GLY A 62 -11.95 5.00 -12.63
C GLY A 62 -11.08 5.18 -11.38
N GLN A 63 -11.52 4.72 -10.21
CA GLN A 63 -10.70 4.64 -8.99
C GLN A 63 -9.78 3.41 -8.97
N GLU A 64 -9.42 2.88 -10.14
CA GLU A 64 -8.58 1.70 -10.30
C GLU A 64 -7.18 1.91 -9.70
N ASP A 65 -6.63 3.12 -9.82
CA ASP A 65 -5.34 3.52 -9.24
C ASP A 65 -5.35 3.56 -7.70
N VAL A 66 -6.53 3.60 -7.08
CA VAL A 66 -6.70 3.68 -5.62
C VAL A 66 -6.59 2.30 -4.97
N ILE A 67 -7.03 1.25 -5.68
CA ILE A 67 -7.19 -0.11 -5.13
C ILE A 67 -5.85 -0.82 -4.94
N ASP A 68 -4.83 -0.45 -5.72
CA ASP A 68 -3.48 -1.05 -5.67
C ASP A 68 -2.41 -0.08 -5.12
N LEU A 69 -2.81 1.01 -4.45
CA LEU A 69 -1.85 1.96 -3.90
C LEU A 69 -1.06 1.32 -2.73
N THR A 70 0.15 0.83 -3.03
CA THR A 70 1.08 0.33 -2.01
C THR A 70 1.52 1.46 -1.08
N LEU A 71 1.87 1.13 0.16
CA LEU A 71 2.42 2.10 1.10
C LEU A 71 3.67 2.79 0.55
N SER A 72 4.52 2.09 -0.22
CA SER A 72 5.67 2.69 -0.90
C SER A 72 5.23 3.82 -1.84
N ASN A 73 4.24 3.56 -2.70
CA ASN A 73 3.74 4.54 -3.66
C ASN A 73 3.00 5.68 -2.96
N ALA A 74 2.21 5.37 -1.93
CA ALA A 74 1.56 6.36 -1.07
C ALA A 74 2.59 7.31 -0.44
N ILE A 75 3.71 6.79 0.08
CA ILE A 75 4.78 7.62 0.63
C ILE A 75 5.39 8.53 -0.44
N SER A 76 5.65 8.03 -1.65
CA SER A 76 6.16 8.85 -2.76
C SER A 76 5.19 9.97 -3.13
N LYS A 77 3.90 9.66 -3.27
CA LYS A 77 2.85 10.64 -3.57
C LYS A 77 2.73 11.69 -2.48
N TYR A 78 2.69 11.25 -1.22
CA TYR A 78 2.66 12.14 -0.05
C TYR A 78 3.87 13.09 0.01
N LEU A 79 5.07 12.57 -0.25
CA LEU A 79 6.28 13.41 -0.29
C LEU A 79 6.30 14.38 -1.47
N ALA A 80 5.69 14.03 -2.61
CA ALA A 80 5.57 14.94 -3.74
C ALA A 80 4.58 16.09 -3.45
N GLU A 81 3.49 15.81 -2.76
CA GLU A 81 2.44 16.80 -2.44
C GLU A 81 2.82 17.74 -1.30
N VAL A 82 3.36 17.19 -0.21
CA VAL A 82 3.57 17.94 1.05
C VAL A 82 4.98 17.80 1.62
N GLY A 83 5.91 17.17 0.89
CA GLY A 83 7.27 16.92 1.39
C GLY A 83 8.09 18.19 1.68
N ALA A 84 7.80 19.30 1.00
CA ALA A 84 8.45 20.59 1.23
C ALA A 84 8.10 21.21 2.60
N GLU A 85 6.92 20.89 3.14
CA GLU A 85 6.43 21.38 4.44
C GLU A 85 7.07 20.63 5.63
N TYR A 86 7.82 19.55 5.37
CA TYR A 86 8.39 18.70 6.42
C TYR A 86 9.92 18.74 6.46
N GLY A 87 10.46 18.73 7.68
CA GLY A 87 11.90 18.67 7.91
C GLY A 87 12.56 17.38 7.39
N ARG A 88 13.88 17.46 7.17
CA ARG A 88 14.74 16.37 6.64
C ARG A 88 14.58 15.04 7.37
N THR A 89 14.33 15.06 8.68
CA THR A 89 14.19 13.84 9.49
C THR A 89 12.98 13.02 9.07
N LYS A 90 11.82 13.66 8.86
CA LYS A 90 10.60 12.97 8.46
C LYS A 90 10.71 12.43 7.04
N THR A 91 11.27 13.22 6.12
CA THR A 91 11.46 12.79 4.73
C THR A 91 12.45 11.62 4.62
N TYR A 92 13.54 11.65 5.38
CA TYR A 92 14.47 10.51 5.48
C TYR A 92 13.79 9.27 6.04
N SER A 93 13.05 9.40 7.15
CA SER A 93 12.35 8.26 7.77
C SER A 93 11.33 7.64 6.82
N LEU A 94 10.55 8.45 6.10
CA LEU A 94 9.59 7.98 5.12
C LEU A 94 10.27 7.23 3.96
N LYS A 95 11.35 7.79 3.40
CA LYS A 95 12.15 7.11 2.36
C LYS A 95 12.79 5.82 2.85
N LEU A 96 13.16 5.75 4.12
CA LEU A 96 13.67 4.53 4.72
C LEU A 96 12.57 3.48 4.83
N ILE A 97 11.37 3.88 5.26
CA ILE A 97 10.20 2.97 5.37
C ILE A 97 9.87 2.30 4.03
N GLN A 98 10.02 3.01 2.91
CA GLN A 98 9.80 2.45 1.56
C GLN A 98 10.64 1.22 1.25
N LYS A 99 11.78 1.03 1.93
CA LYS A 99 12.67 -0.13 1.72
C LYS A 99 12.23 -1.39 2.46
N PHE A 100 11.29 -1.28 3.40
CA PHE A 100 10.88 -2.38 4.27
C PHE A 100 9.71 -3.19 3.70
N PRO A 101 9.53 -4.46 4.13
CA PRO A 101 8.43 -5.30 3.65
C PRO A 101 7.04 -4.68 3.84
N ILE A 102 6.83 -3.91 4.91
CA ILE A 102 5.55 -3.23 5.16
C ILE A 102 5.14 -2.29 4.02
N ALA A 103 6.11 -1.70 3.30
CA ALA A 103 5.87 -0.78 2.21
C ALA A 103 5.29 -1.43 0.95
N ARG A 104 5.39 -2.76 0.83
CA ARG A 104 4.84 -3.53 -0.30
C ARG A 104 3.35 -3.80 -0.17
N ASN A 105 2.79 -3.62 1.02
CA ASN A 105 1.37 -3.84 1.27
C ASN A 105 0.55 -2.67 0.70
N VAL A 106 -0.61 -3.01 0.14
CA VAL A 106 -1.66 -2.03 -0.22
C VAL A 106 -2.14 -1.35 1.06
N ILE A 107 -2.29 -0.03 1.03
CA ILE A 107 -2.62 0.78 2.22
C ILE A 107 -3.97 0.40 2.86
N THR A 108 -4.95 -0.03 2.06
CA THR A 108 -6.26 -0.53 2.52
C THR A 108 -6.18 -1.92 3.18
N LYS A 109 -5.10 -2.67 2.92
CA LYS A 109 -4.89 -4.05 3.42
C LYS A 109 -3.83 -4.13 4.52
N ILE A 110 -3.40 -3.00 5.08
CA ILE A 110 -2.46 -3.00 6.22
C ILE A 110 -3.16 -3.51 7.47
N LYS A 111 -2.69 -4.64 7.99
CA LYS A 111 -3.21 -5.28 9.21
C LYS A 111 -2.24 -5.12 10.38
N SER A 112 -2.73 -5.41 11.59
CA SER A 112 -1.93 -5.42 12.83
C SER A 112 -0.70 -6.33 12.76
N THR A 113 -0.77 -7.44 12.01
CA THR A 113 0.33 -8.36 11.77
C THR A 113 1.50 -7.68 11.04
N HIS A 114 1.22 -6.95 9.96
CA HIS A 114 2.24 -6.22 9.21
C HIS A 114 2.94 -5.16 10.06
N ILE A 115 2.18 -4.48 10.94
CA ILE A 115 2.72 -3.49 11.88
C ILE A 115 3.63 -4.17 12.90
N ALA A 116 3.20 -5.30 13.48
CA ALA A 116 3.98 -6.05 14.45
C ALA A 116 5.27 -6.63 13.83
N GLU A 117 5.19 -7.16 12.61
CA GLU A 117 6.34 -7.66 11.85
C GLU A 117 7.35 -6.56 11.56
N HIS A 118 6.88 -5.38 11.12
CA HIS A 118 7.74 -4.21 10.92
C HIS A 118 8.48 -3.85 12.21
N VAL A 119 7.78 -3.78 13.34
CA VAL A 119 8.39 -3.47 14.65
C VAL A 119 9.41 -4.54 15.06
N ALA A 120 9.07 -5.82 14.95
CA ALA A 120 9.97 -6.91 15.31
C ALA A 120 11.25 -6.90 14.47
N LEU A 121 11.10 -6.72 13.15
CA LEU A 121 12.21 -6.64 12.20
C LEU A 121 13.14 -5.46 12.52
N ARG A 122 12.58 -4.27 12.81
CA ARG A 122 13.39 -3.09 13.16
C ARG A 122 14.05 -3.20 14.53
N LYS A 123 13.47 -3.93 15.48
CA LYS A 123 14.11 -4.24 16.78
C LYS A 123 15.26 -5.21 16.64
N LYS A 124 15.19 -6.16 15.70
CA LYS A 124 16.30 -7.10 15.43
C LYS A 124 17.43 -6.44 14.64
N GLY A 125 17.12 -5.43 13.83
CA GLY A 125 18.03 -4.92 12.82
C GLY A 125 17.94 -5.74 11.53
N ILE A 126 18.52 -5.22 10.45
CA ILE A 126 18.48 -5.82 9.11
C ILE A 126 19.90 -5.79 8.54
N GLU A 127 20.56 -6.95 8.54
CA GLU A 127 21.94 -7.09 8.07
C GLU A 127 22.08 -6.76 6.59
N ASP A 128 21.16 -7.23 5.74
CA ASP A 128 21.14 -6.96 4.29
C ASP A 128 21.10 -5.47 3.94
N LEU A 129 20.57 -4.64 4.83
CA LEU A 129 20.48 -3.18 4.66
C LEU A 129 21.49 -2.42 5.53
N GLY A 130 22.37 -3.12 6.28
CA GLY A 130 23.34 -2.53 7.19
C GLY A 130 22.69 -1.75 8.34
N LEU A 131 21.47 -2.11 8.74
CA LEU A 131 20.70 -1.38 9.76
C LEU A 131 20.78 -2.08 11.10
N THR A 132 21.28 -1.36 12.11
CA THR A 132 21.28 -1.83 13.50
C THR A 132 19.88 -1.75 14.15
N PRO A 133 19.66 -2.49 15.25
CA PRO A 133 18.50 -2.31 16.11
C PRO A 133 18.23 -0.85 16.45
N VAL A 134 16.97 -0.44 16.36
CA VAL A 134 16.55 0.92 16.73
C VAL A 134 15.80 0.95 18.06
N ALA A 135 15.87 2.10 18.73
CA ALA A 135 15.12 2.34 19.95
C ALA A 135 13.61 2.31 19.73
N SER A 136 12.86 1.95 20.78
CA SER A 136 11.40 1.94 20.81
C SER A 136 10.77 3.31 20.52
N SER A 137 11.50 4.41 20.77
CA SER A 137 11.11 5.77 20.40
C SER A 137 11.19 6.04 18.91
N THR A 138 12.26 5.60 18.25
CA THR A 138 12.39 5.68 16.79
C THR A 138 11.27 4.90 16.11
N LEU A 139 10.96 3.70 16.62
CA LEU A 139 9.84 2.89 16.12
C LEU A 139 8.49 3.58 16.26
N GLN A 140 8.25 4.24 17.39
CA GLN A 140 7.04 5.04 17.56
C GLN A 140 6.96 6.18 16.54
N HIS A 141 8.06 6.86 16.25
CA HIS A 141 8.09 7.91 15.23
C HIS A 141 7.85 7.38 13.82
N GLU A 142 8.46 6.25 13.44
CA GLU A 142 8.21 5.59 12.16
C GLU A 142 6.70 5.28 11.99
N LEU A 143 6.05 4.72 13.00
CA LEU A 143 4.62 4.40 12.96
C LEU A 143 3.74 5.66 12.89
N LEU A 144 4.13 6.75 13.57
CA LEU A 144 3.44 8.04 13.45
C LEU A 144 3.56 8.62 12.04
N HIS A 145 4.71 8.45 11.38
CA HIS A 145 4.89 8.87 9.99
C HIS A 145 4.03 8.05 9.03
N ILE A 146 3.97 6.73 9.20
CA ILE A 146 3.06 5.86 8.44
C ILE A 146 1.61 6.31 8.65
N ARG A 147 1.19 6.51 9.91
CA ARG A 147 -0.15 7.00 10.22
C ARG A 147 -0.46 8.34 9.55
N GLY A 148 0.51 9.25 9.49
CA GLY A 148 0.36 10.54 8.81
C GLY A 148 0.11 10.40 7.30
N VAL A 149 0.79 9.46 6.65
CA VAL A 149 0.55 9.14 5.23
C VAL A 149 -0.84 8.54 5.04
N LEU A 150 -1.23 7.57 5.87
CA LEU A 150 -2.56 6.95 5.80
C LEU A 150 -3.69 7.96 6.06
N SER A 151 -3.50 8.85 7.04
CA SER A 151 -4.48 9.90 7.34
C SER A 151 -4.59 10.95 6.23
N HIS A 152 -3.51 11.20 5.49
CA HIS A 152 -3.56 12.04 4.31
C HIS A 152 -4.30 11.34 3.17
N ALA A 153 -4.03 10.05 2.98
CA ALA A 153 -4.70 9.23 1.98
C ALA A 153 -6.21 9.16 2.21
N THR A 154 -6.67 9.02 3.45
CA THR A 154 -8.11 9.01 3.76
C THR A 154 -8.80 10.33 3.42
N VAL A 155 -8.15 11.47 3.69
CA VAL A 155 -8.80 12.79 3.55
C VAL A 155 -8.62 13.37 2.16
N MET A 156 -7.40 13.33 1.63
CA MET A 156 -7.03 14.05 0.40
C MET A 156 -7.15 13.18 -0.85
N TRP A 157 -7.09 11.86 -0.70
CA TRP A 157 -7.23 10.92 -1.82
C TRP A 157 -8.52 10.10 -1.74
N ASP A 158 -9.38 10.39 -0.75
CA ASP A 158 -10.68 9.75 -0.55
C ASP A 158 -10.62 8.21 -0.52
N ILE A 159 -9.60 7.68 0.17
CA ILE A 159 -9.36 6.23 0.26
C ILE A 159 -9.89 5.71 1.57
N ASP A 160 -10.76 4.68 1.53
CA ASP A 160 -11.25 4.03 2.73
C ASP A 160 -10.15 3.21 3.41
N ILE A 161 -9.60 3.73 4.51
CA ILE A 161 -8.55 3.10 5.31
C ILE A 161 -8.99 3.06 6.76
N ASP A 162 -8.98 1.86 7.35
CA ASP A 162 -9.28 1.68 8.77
C ASP A 162 -8.12 2.17 9.67
N LEU A 163 -8.10 3.48 9.92
CA LEU A 163 -7.16 4.11 10.85
C LEU A 163 -7.37 3.64 12.30
N ASN A 164 -8.58 3.21 12.67
CA ASN A 164 -8.88 2.72 14.01
C ASN A 164 -8.19 1.39 14.29
N ALA A 165 -8.15 0.48 13.32
CA ALA A 165 -7.38 -0.76 13.43
C ALA A 165 -5.89 -0.48 13.60
N PHE A 166 -5.34 0.47 12.84
CA PHE A 166 -3.95 0.90 12.97
C PHE A 166 -3.67 1.45 14.39
N ASP A 167 -4.54 2.33 14.89
CA ASP A 167 -4.40 2.94 16.21
C ASP A 167 -4.49 1.93 17.35
N LYS A 168 -5.43 0.96 17.26
CA LYS A 168 -5.52 -0.16 18.22
C LYS A 168 -4.26 -1.01 18.23
N ALA A 169 -3.71 -1.34 17.06
CA ALA A 169 -2.47 -2.11 16.96
C ALA A 169 -1.29 -1.37 17.60
N THR A 170 -1.13 -0.08 17.29
CA THR A 170 -0.05 0.72 17.90
C THR A 170 -0.23 0.93 19.41
N ALA A 171 -1.48 1.07 19.89
CA ALA A 171 -1.76 1.11 21.32
C ALA A 171 -1.36 -0.19 22.03
N GLN A 172 -1.65 -1.34 21.44
CA GLN A 172 -1.24 -2.64 21.98
C GLN A 172 0.29 -2.82 22.00
N LEU A 173 0.99 -2.32 20.98
CA LEU A 173 2.45 -2.32 20.94
C LEU A 173 3.08 -1.40 22.00
N ARG A 174 2.43 -0.27 22.34
CA ARG A 174 2.85 0.57 23.48
C ARG A 174 2.64 -0.15 24.80
N LYS A 175 1.48 -0.78 24.98
CA LYS A 175 1.14 -1.54 26.21
C LYS A 175 2.12 -2.68 26.48
N THR A 176 2.60 -3.34 25.43
CA THR A 176 3.59 -4.42 25.50
C THR A 176 5.05 -3.94 25.46
N ARG A 177 5.28 -2.62 25.58
CA ARG A 177 6.61 -1.97 25.58
C ARG A 177 7.46 -2.28 24.34
N GLN A 178 6.82 -2.61 23.22
CA GLN A 178 7.50 -2.80 21.93
C GLN A 178 7.88 -1.45 21.30
N ILE A 179 7.07 -0.42 21.56
CA ILE A 179 7.31 0.98 21.19
C ILE A 179 7.05 1.90 22.40
N SER A 180 7.69 3.06 22.45
CA SER A 180 7.56 3.99 23.59
C SER A 180 7.84 5.43 23.17
N SER A 181 7.31 6.42 23.89
CA SER A 181 7.71 7.81 23.66
C SER A 181 9.19 8.01 23.98
N SER A 182 9.81 9.01 23.35
CA SER A 182 11.16 9.44 23.73
C SER A 182 11.19 9.90 25.19
N GLN A 183 12.29 9.66 25.89
CA GLN A 183 12.49 10.19 27.23
C GLN A 183 12.62 11.72 27.16
N LYS A 184 11.95 12.42 28.09
CA LYS A 184 12.13 13.88 28.23
C LYS A 184 13.60 14.15 28.56
N ARG A 185 14.28 14.92 27.71
CA ARG A 185 15.62 15.43 28.00
C ARG A 185 15.47 16.49 29.10
N VAL A 186 15.90 16.18 30.31
CA VAL A 186 16.04 17.18 31.36
C VAL A 186 17.25 18.04 30.99
N ILE A 187 17.00 19.25 30.48
CA ILE A 187 18.06 20.23 30.26
C ILE A 187 18.36 20.82 31.64
N LEU A 188 19.45 20.36 32.28
CA LEU A 188 20.03 21.08 33.41
C LEU A 188 20.60 22.38 32.86
N ALA A 189 19.89 23.49 33.08
CA ALA A 189 20.44 24.82 32.87
C ALA A 189 21.69 24.96 33.75
N LYS A 190 22.83 25.23 33.12
CA LYS A 190 24.08 25.61 33.79
C LYS A 190 24.13 27.11 33.93
#